data_AF-A0A6V8L3C0-F1
#
_entry.id   AF-A0A6V8L3C0-F1
#
_cell.length_a   1.000
_cell.length_b   1.000
_cell.length_c   1.000
_cell.angle_alpha   90.00
_cell.angle_beta   90.00
_cell.angle_gamma   90.00
#
_symmetry.space_group_name_H-M   'P 1'
#
loop_
_entity.id
_entity.type
_entity.pdbx_description
1 polymer ?
#
loop_
_entity_poly.entity_id
_entity_poly.type
_entity_poly.pdbx_seq_one_letter_code
_entity_poly.pdbx_strand_id
1 'polypeptide(L)'
;MNKDVPRLALVLAAAVAAVALVPPSTATAATGTFGNTAVGSQVDTDNSNYLSGSRFTMGSTDGAVTSMSVYVDQISSAPNNKFEVGIYTDSANKPGSLIAQSATGTLSASSWNTIAITANLTANNSYWLIYNTNGAASNRNNMRYNGGGTSTFSSSSTPFGTWPTTFTSAANGGANFSIYATYTTDDPPPPPPLSNSGPGGPVLVIGSSANMFTTYYAEILKAEGINYYRLMDIANVSASTLSNYDVAILGEMPLTATQVSMLSTWVTGGGDLIAMRPDKQLASVLGLTAGSDTLAEAYLRISNSGPGAGIVNTSIQYHGTADRYTLNGATAVATLYSNATTATANPAVTLRSVGSQGGQAAAFTYDLARSIVLTRQGNVAWSGQERDGIDGYQAHEMFIGAPNGVPDWNTVDQRLIPIADEQQRLLANMILQMNQSKKPLPRFWYFPGTRRR
;
A
#
# COMPACT_ATOMS: atom_id res chain seq x y z
N MET A 1 -72.37 -39.91 -7.76
CA MET A 1 -71.41 -40.50 -8.72
C MET A 1 -70.73 -39.33 -9.42
N ASN A 2 -69.39 -39.33 -9.45
CA ASN A 2 -68.46 -38.32 -10.01
C ASN A 2 -68.40 -36.97 -9.28
N LYS A 3 -67.29 -36.63 -8.61
CA LYS A 3 -65.92 -36.30 -9.08
C LYS A 3 -65.84 -34.90 -9.67
N ASP A 4 -65.15 -34.01 -8.94
CA ASP A 4 -64.12 -33.06 -9.42
C ASP A 4 -64.19 -31.71 -8.69
N VAL A 5 -63.37 -31.59 -7.63
CA VAL A 5 -62.99 -30.30 -7.04
C VAL A 5 -61.62 -29.93 -7.62
N PRO A 6 -61.47 -28.81 -8.35
CA PRO A 6 -60.19 -28.42 -8.93
C PRO A 6 -59.25 -27.87 -7.85
N ARG A 7 -58.03 -28.40 -7.81
CA ARG A 7 -56.92 -27.93 -6.98
C ARG A 7 -56.42 -26.59 -7.53
N LEU A 8 -56.49 -25.53 -6.72
CA LEU A 8 -55.90 -24.23 -6.99
C LEU A 8 -54.37 -24.33 -6.80
N ALA A 9 -53.60 -24.26 -7.88
CA ALA A 9 -52.15 -24.21 -7.84
C ALA A 9 -51.69 -22.78 -7.46
N LEU A 10 -51.08 -22.66 -6.29
CA LEU A 10 -50.42 -21.43 -5.83
C LEU A 10 -49.06 -21.30 -6.55
N VAL A 11 -48.97 -20.42 -7.54
CA VAL A 11 -47.69 -20.08 -8.19
C VAL A 11 -46.99 -19.02 -7.34
N LEU A 12 -45.92 -19.41 -6.66
CA LEU A 12 -45.04 -18.52 -5.91
C LEU A 12 -44.05 -17.86 -6.88
N ALA A 13 -44.27 -16.59 -7.22
CA ALA A 13 -43.32 -15.81 -8.02
C ALA A 13 -42.16 -15.32 -7.11
N ALA A 14 -40.98 -15.92 -7.28
CA ALA A 14 -39.76 -15.44 -6.65
C ALA A 14 -39.23 -14.21 -7.42
N ALA A 15 -39.26 -13.04 -6.80
CA ALA A 15 -38.59 -11.84 -7.31
C ALA A 15 -37.09 -11.95 -7.06
N VAL A 16 -36.31 -12.19 -8.11
CA VAL A 16 -34.84 -12.10 -8.07
C VAL A 16 -34.47 -10.63 -8.24
N ALA A 17 -33.96 -10.00 -7.18
CA ALA A 17 -33.37 -8.68 -7.27
C ALA A 17 -32.02 -8.79 -7.99
N ALA A 18 -31.94 -8.30 -9.23
CA ALA A 18 -30.68 -8.16 -9.94
C ALA A 18 -29.83 -7.08 -9.26
N VAL A 19 -28.74 -7.50 -8.62
CA VAL A 19 -27.70 -6.58 -8.15
C VAL A 19 -27.00 -6.02 -9.39
N ALA A 20 -27.15 -4.73 -9.65
CA ALA A 20 -26.36 -4.06 -10.66
C ALA A 20 -24.89 -4.06 -10.21
N LEU A 21 -24.05 -4.85 -10.88
CA LEU A 21 -22.61 -4.75 -10.79
C LEU A 21 -22.20 -3.36 -11.29
N VAL A 22 -21.78 -2.50 -10.37
CA VAL A 22 -21.06 -1.28 -10.72
C VAL A 22 -19.73 -1.73 -11.36
N PRO A 23 -19.42 -1.35 -12.61
CA PRO A 23 -18.13 -1.70 -13.20
C PRO A 23 -17.00 -1.12 -12.34
N PRO A 24 -15.87 -1.83 -12.17
CA PRO A 24 -14.74 -1.30 -11.41
C PRO A 24 -14.31 0.03 -12.03
N SER A 25 -14.13 1.05 -11.19
CA SER A 25 -13.50 2.30 -11.62
C SER A 25 -12.14 1.96 -12.20
N THR A 26 -11.92 2.21 -13.49
CA THR A 26 -10.59 2.14 -14.09
C THR A 26 -9.74 3.19 -13.39
N ALA A 27 -8.89 2.77 -12.44
CA ALA A 27 -7.93 3.65 -11.82
C ALA A 27 -7.01 4.20 -12.92
N THR A 28 -6.96 5.51 -13.06
CA THR A 28 -5.98 6.18 -13.92
C THR A 28 -4.61 5.93 -13.30
N ALA A 29 -3.69 5.29 -14.04
CA ALA A 29 -2.33 5.06 -13.58
C ALA A 29 -1.71 6.40 -13.14
N ALA A 30 -1.06 6.42 -11.98
CA ALA A 30 -0.38 7.62 -11.51
C ALA A 30 0.71 8.02 -12.50
N THR A 31 0.75 9.31 -12.85
CA THR A 31 1.70 9.86 -13.81
C THR A 31 2.70 10.76 -13.10
N GLY A 32 3.98 10.51 -13.31
CA GLY A 32 5.08 11.38 -12.89
C GLY A 32 5.69 12.14 -14.07
N THR A 33 6.47 13.17 -13.76
CA THR A 33 7.29 13.90 -14.75
C THR A 33 8.77 13.79 -14.40
N PHE A 34 9.58 13.53 -15.41
CA PHE A 34 11.03 13.44 -15.34
C PHE A 34 11.63 14.46 -16.31
N GLY A 35 12.34 15.47 -15.81
CA GLY A 35 12.85 16.60 -16.60
C GLY A 35 12.53 17.95 -15.97
N ASN A 36 12.59 19.02 -16.76
CA ASN A 36 12.29 20.38 -16.30
C ASN A 36 10.96 20.88 -16.88
N THR A 37 9.99 21.04 -15.98
CA THR A 37 8.62 21.49 -16.29
C THR A 37 8.46 23.02 -16.23
N ALA A 38 9.51 23.77 -15.86
CA ALA A 38 9.49 25.23 -15.85
C ALA A 38 9.85 25.79 -17.23
N VAL A 39 9.16 26.86 -17.63
CA VAL A 39 9.51 27.62 -18.84
C VAL A 39 10.72 28.50 -18.55
N GLY A 40 11.78 28.31 -19.33
CA GLY A 40 13.03 29.04 -19.19
C GLY A 40 12.90 30.53 -19.50
N SER A 41 13.76 31.32 -18.86
CA SER A 41 13.85 32.77 -19.09
C SER A 41 14.63 33.12 -20.37
N GLN A 42 15.49 32.20 -20.84
CA GLN A 42 16.32 32.36 -22.03
C GLN A 42 15.76 31.53 -23.20
N VAL A 43 16.09 31.93 -24.43
CA VAL A 43 15.76 31.22 -25.67
C VAL A 43 17.05 30.75 -26.30
N ASP A 44 17.09 29.48 -26.68
CA ASP A 44 18.24 28.88 -27.37
C ASP A 44 18.36 29.38 -28.82
N THR A 45 19.47 29.06 -29.47
CA THR A 45 19.69 29.36 -30.89
C THR A 45 20.19 28.13 -31.63
N ASP A 46 19.96 28.10 -32.94
CA ASP A 46 20.56 27.11 -33.85
C ASP A 46 20.15 25.65 -33.62
N ASN A 47 18.96 25.37 -33.04
CA ASN A 47 18.47 23.99 -32.87
C ASN A 47 18.06 23.32 -34.20
N SER A 48 17.89 24.09 -35.28
CA SER A 48 17.38 23.58 -36.57
C SER A 48 18.39 22.64 -37.23
N ASN A 49 18.00 21.37 -37.42
CA ASN A 49 18.87 20.27 -37.88
C ASN A 49 20.06 20.01 -36.94
N TYR A 50 19.89 20.23 -35.64
CA TYR A 50 20.82 19.78 -34.61
C TYR A 50 20.05 19.02 -33.54
N LEU A 51 20.75 18.11 -32.85
CA LEU A 51 20.22 17.48 -31.65
C LEU A 51 20.66 18.32 -30.46
N SER A 52 19.72 18.71 -29.60
CA SER A 52 20.03 19.51 -28.41
C SER A 52 19.20 19.03 -27.23
N GLY A 53 19.72 19.10 -26.01
CA GLY A 53 18.96 18.66 -24.85
C GLY A 53 19.72 18.74 -23.54
N SER A 54 19.08 18.23 -22.49
CA SER A 54 19.59 18.26 -21.11
C SER A 54 19.56 16.89 -20.45
N ARG A 55 20.46 16.71 -19.49
CA ARG A 55 20.56 15.53 -18.64
C ARG A 55 19.67 15.68 -17.42
N PHE A 56 18.95 14.62 -17.09
CA PHE A 56 18.13 14.53 -15.89
C PHE A 56 18.34 13.18 -15.19
N THR A 57 18.11 13.13 -13.88
CA THR A 57 18.13 11.87 -13.11
C THR A 57 16.71 11.41 -12.78
N MET A 58 16.38 10.17 -13.12
CA MET A 58 15.09 9.56 -12.81
C MET A 58 14.88 9.53 -11.30
N GLY A 59 13.62 9.64 -10.86
CA GLY A 59 13.27 9.51 -9.45
C GLY A 59 13.59 8.12 -8.88
N SER A 60 13.19 7.88 -7.64
CA SER A 60 13.48 6.63 -6.92
C SER A 60 12.68 5.40 -7.37
N THR A 61 11.92 5.50 -8.46
CA THR A 61 11.04 4.44 -8.97
C THR A 61 11.23 4.30 -10.48
N ASP A 62 11.16 3.06 -10.96
CA ASP A 62 11.14 2.76 -12.40
C ASP A 62 9.93 3.45 -13.05
N GLY A 63 10.05 3.79 -14.33
CA GLY A 63 9.00 4.50 -15.05
C GLY A 63 8.88 4.07 -16.50
N ALA A 64 7.64 3.82 -16.94
CA ALA A 64 7.31 3.65 -18.35
C ALA A 64 6.92 5.01 -18.93
N VAL A 65 7.82 5.62 -19.70
CA VAL A 65 7.59 6.87 -20.41
C VAL A 65 6.50 6.67 -21.46
N THR A 66 5.55 7.60 -21.51
CA THR A 66 4.43 7.60 -22.47
C THR A 66 4.45 8.80 -23.40
N SER A 67 5.07 9.90 -22.98
CA SER A 67 5.19 11.12 -23.78
C SER A 67 6.36 11.98 -23.35
N MET A 68 6.75 12.89 -24.22
CA MET A 68 7.70 13.96 -23.93
C MET A 68 7.12 15.30 -24.39
N SER A 69 7.44 16.34 -23.63
CA SER A 69 6.98 17.70 -23.86
C SER A 69 8.17 18.64 -23.94
N VAL A 70 8.14 19.56 -24.90
CA VAL A 70 9.16 20.59 -25.09
C VAL A 70 8.50 21.96 -25.26
N TYR A 71 9.00 22.98 -24.58
CA TYR A 71 8.49 24.34 -24.75
C TYR A 71 9.25 25.07 -25.86
N VAL A 72 8.52 25.51 -26.88
CA VAL A 72 9.07 26.23 -28.03
C VAL A 72 8.31 27.54 -28.20
N ASP A 73 9.05 28.64 -28.30
CA ASP A 73 8.45 29.97 -28.33
C ASP A 73 8.13 30.43 -29.75
N GLN A 74 9.14 30.84 -30.52
CA GLN A 74 8.97 31.27 -31.90
C GLN A 74 9.13 30.10 -32.86
N ILE A 75 8.19 29.92 -33.79
CA ILE A 75 8.23 28.84 -34.78
C ILE A 75 8.30 29.37 -36.21
N SER A 76 8.80 28.56 -37.15
CA SER A 76 8.68 28.82 -38.58
C SER A 76 7.26 28.50 -39.07
N SER A 77 6.87 29.00 -40.23
CA SER A 77 5.63 28.54 -40.89
C SER A 77 5.79 27.12 -41.42
N ALA A 78 4.67 26.42 -41.61
CA ALA A 78 4.67 25.15 -42.34
C ALA A 78 5.34 25.32 -43.72
N PRO A 79 6.11 24.32 -44.21
CA PRO A 79 6.32 23.00 -43.63
C PRO A 79 7.46 22.90 -42.58
N ASN A 80 8.08 24.01 -42.20
CA ASN A 80 9.27 24.06 -41.33
C ASN A 80 8.95 24.14 -39.83
N ASN A 81 7.76 23.68 -39.43
CA ASN A 81 7.25 23.72 -38.07
C ASN A 81 7.12 22.32 -37.45
N LYS A 82 8.10 21.45 -37.72
CA LYS A 82 8.11 20.05 -37.27
C LYS A 82 9.15 19.83 -36.20
N PHE A 83 8.88 18.87 -35.32
CA PHE A 83 9.81 18.47 -34.27
C PHE A 83 9.73 16.98 -33.96
N GLU A 84 10.80 16.47 -33.37
CA GLU A 84 10.89 15.14 -32.79
C GLU A 84 11.68 15.23 -31.48
N VAL A 85 11.49 14.21 -30.65
CA VAL A 85 12.21 14.07 -29.38
C VAL A 85 12.73 12.65 -29.21
N GLY A 86 13.78 12.51 -28.40
CA GLY A 86 14.42 11.23 -28.15
C GLY A 86 15.04 11.15 -26.76
N ILE A 87 15.29 9.92 -26.33
CA ILE A 87 15.88 9.61 -25.03
C ILE A 87 17.17 8.82 -25.25
N TYR A 88 18.25 9.27 -24.62
CA TYR A 88 19.54 8.58 -24.63
C TYR A 88 19.95 8.16 -23.22
N THR A 89 20.71 7.07 -23.11
CA THR A 89 21.42 6.71 -21.87
C THR A 89 22.44 7.78 -21.49
N ASP A 90 22.79 7.89 -20.22
CA ASP A 90 23.95 8.67 -19.77
C ASP A 90 25.22 7.81 -19.80
N SER A 91 26.30 8.37 -20.35
CA SER A 91 27.64 7.80 -20.32
C SER A 91 28.61 8.89 -19.85
N ALA A 92 28.91 8.88 -18.55
CA ALA A 92 29.81 9.85 -17.91
C ALA A 92 29.44 11.32 -18.20
N ASN A 93 28.19 11.71 -17.96
CA ASN A 93 27.66 13.05 -18.25
C ASN A 93 27.72 13.43 -19.74
N LYS A 94 27.56 12.45 -20.64
CA LYS A 94 27.37 12.65 -22.08
C LYS A 94 26.25 11.71 -22.54
N PRO A 95 25.50 12.04 -23.59
CA PRO A 95 24.53 11.10 -24.14
C PRO A 95 25.25 9.90 -24.76
N GLY A 96 24.75 8.70 -24.45
CA GLY A 96 25.30 7.42 -24.90
C GLY A 96 24.49 6.83 -26.05
N SER A 97 23.86 5.69 -25.79
CA SER A 97 23.01 4.96 -26.75
C SER A 97 21.58 5.50 -26.80
N LEU A 98 20.97 5.50 -27.98
CA LEU A 98 19.55 5.83 -28.18
C LEU A 98 18.68 4.75 -27.53
N ILE A 99 17.71 5.18 -26.73
CA ILE A 99 16.70 4.32 -26.10
C ILE A 99 15.41 4.35 -26.92
N ALA A 100 14.93 5.55 -27.26
CA ALA A 100 13.69 5.76 -27.98
C ALA A 100 13.69 7.10 -28.72
N GLN A 101 12.85 7.19 -29.76
CA GLN A 101 12.54 8.42 -30.48
C GLN A 101 11.03 8.50 -30.74
N SER A 102 10.49 9.71 -30.87
CA SER A 102 9.10 9.94 -31.23
C SER A 102 8.86 9.84 -32.74
N ALA A 103 7.60 9.80 -33.15
CA ALA A 103 7.21 10.19 -34.50
C ALA A 103 7.36 11.71 -34.71
N THR A 104 7.19 12.21 -35.94
CA THR A 104 7.18 13.64 -36.25
C THR A 104 5.94 14.36 -35.71
N GLY A 105 6.15 15.40 -34.91
CA GLY A 105 5.11 16.32 -34.41
C GLY A 105 5.05 17.63 -35.19
N THR A 106 4.02 18.44 -34.91
CA THR A 106 3.88 19.81 -35.42
C THR A 106 3.92 20.79 -34.26
N LEU A 107 4.76 21.82 -34.37
CA LEU A 107 4.94 22.81 -33.32
C LEU A 107 3.78 23.83 -33.30
N SER A 108 3.36 24.16 -32.09
CA SER A 108 2.60 25.34 -31.72
C SER A 108 3.52 26.34 -31.02
N ALA A 109 3.34 27.63 -31.33
CA ALA A 109 4.17 28.70 -30.81
C ALA A 109 3.81 29.02 -29.35
N SER A 110 4.82 29.46 -28.59
CA SER A 110 4.69 29.89 -27.19
C SER A 110 3.92 28.88 -26.33
N SER A 111 4.21 27.59 -26.52
CA SER A 111 3.51 26.51 -25.84
C SER A 111 4.39 25.30 -25.58
N TRP A 112 3.96 24.47 -24.62
CA TRP A 112 4.42 23.10 -24.50
C TRP A 112 3.89 22.27 -25.67
N ASN A 113 4.79 21.56 -26.34
CA ASN A 113 4.50 20.67 -27.45
C ASN A 113 4.74 19.23 -26.99
N THR A 114 3.66 18.48 -26.78
CA THR A 114 3.69 17.11 -26.27
C THR A 114 3.53 16.10 -27.40
N ILE A 115 4.37 15.06 -27.40
CA ILE A 115 4.30 13.96 -28.35
C ILE A 115 4.53 12.61 -27.68
N ALA A 116 3.88 11.57 -28.19
CA ALA A 116 4.04 10.21 -27.70
C ALA A 116 5.45 9.67 -27.99
N ILE A 117 6.03 9.00 -27.00
CA ILE A 117 7.29 8.26 -27.07
C ILE A 117 7.27 7.22 -25.95
N THR A 118 7.73 6.01 -26.24
CA THR A 118 7.67 4.88 -25.30
C THR A 118 9.07 4.42 -24.94
N ALA A 119 9.37 4.37 -23.64
CA ALA A 119 10.63 3.84 -23.10
C ALA A 119 10.45 3.37 -21.65
N ASN A 120 11.16 2.32 -21.25
CA ASN A 120 11.25 1.90 -19.85
C ASN A 120 12.56 2.43 -19.26
N LEU A 121 12.45 3.26 -18.22
CA LEU A 121 13.58 3.88 -17.55
C LEU A 121 13.67 3.36 -16.12
N THR A 122 14.89 3.12 -15.66
CA THR A 122 15.17 2.58 -14.32
C THR A 122 15.36 3.72 -13.32
N ALA A 123 14.89 3.50 -12.09
CA ALA A 123 15.05 4.40 -10.96
C ALA A 123 16.51 4.84 -10.77
N ASN A 124 16.70 6.08 -10.32
CA ASN A 124 18.00 6.67 -9.96
C ASN A 124 19.06 6.75 -11.09
N ASN A 125 18.76 6.26 -12.29
CA ASN A 125 19.63 6.40 -13.44
C ASN A 125 19.43 7.75 -14.13
N SER A 126 20.47 8.21 -14.80
CA SER A 126 20.42 9.46 -15.56
C SER A 126 20.21 9.20 -17.05
N TYR A 127 19.42 10.07 -17.67
CA TYR A 127 19.05 10.01 -19.07
C TYR A 127 19.09 11.40 -19.69
N TRP A 128 19.19 11.43 -21.02
CA TRP A 128 19.22 12.65 -21.81
C TRP A 128 17.93 12.80 -22.58
N LEU A 129 17.24 13.92 -22.38
CA LEU A 129 16.06 14.29 -23.14
C LEU A 129 16.50 15.23 -24.27
N ILE A 130 16.35 14.76 -25.51
CA ILE A 130 16.88 15.41 -26.72
C ILE A 130 15.73 15.86 -27.62
N TYR A 131 15.92 17.00 -28.28
CA TYR A 131 15.02 17.65 -29.22
C TYR A 131 15.68 17.84 -30.58
N ASN A 132 14.89 17.73 -31.65
CA ASN A 132 15.31 17.99 -33.02
C ASN A 132 14.18 18.66 -33.82
N THR A 133 14.52 19.57 -34.73
CA THR A 133 13.52 20.34 -35.50
C THR A 133 14.01 20.76 -36.88
N ASN A 134 13.07 21.05 -37.79
CA ASN A 134 13.33 21.48 -39.17
C ASN A 134 13.15 22.99 -39.40
N GLY A 135 13.43 23.83 -38.40
CA GLY A 135 13.24 25.27 -38.51
C GLY A 135 13.99 25.89 -39.69
N ALA A 136 13.41 26.95 -40.27
CA ALA A 136 13.92 27.60 -41.48
C ALA A 136 15.02 28.65 -41.20
N ALA A 137 15.23 29.01 -39.94
CA ALA A 137 16.19 30.04 -39.52
C ALA A 137 16.71 29.75 -38.10
N SER A 138 17.90 30.27 -37.78
CA SER A 138 18.61 30.07 -36.51
C SER A 138 17.86 30.52 -35.27
N ASN A 139 16.91 31.46 -35.41
CA ASN A 139 16.09 31.99 -34.32
C ASN A 139 14.66 31.41 -34.29
N ARG A 140 14.40 30.30 -34.99
CA ARG A 140 13.09 29.64 -35.05
C ARG A 140 13.17 28.21 -34.55
N ASN A 141 12.08 27.77 -33.93
CA ASN A 141 11.86 26.44 -33.36
C ASN A 141 12.80 26.09 -32.20
N ASN A 142 13.33 27.09 -31.49
CA ASN A 142 14.30 26.87 -30.43
C ASN A 142 13.64 26.68 -29.06
N MET A 143 14.27 25.86 -28.23
CA MET A 143 13.81 25.59 -26.86
C MET A 143 14.06 26.80 -25.95
N ARG A 144 13.27 26.91 -24.87
CA ARG A 144 13.62 27.76 -23.74
C ARG A 144 14.50 27.03 -22.73
N TYR A 145 15.32 27.77 -21.99
CA TYR A 145 16.17 27.22 -20.94
C TYR A 145 16.47 28.21 -19.81
N ASN A 146 16.98 27.68 -18.70
CA ASN A 146 17.66 28.43 -17.64
C ASN A 146 19.10 27.92 -17.48
N GLY A 147 20.00 28.73 -16.92
CA GLY A 147 21.32 28.27 -16.51
C GLY A 147 21.26 27.32 -15.30
N GLY A 148 22.29 26.49 -15.12
CA GLY A 148 22.46 25.62 -13.94
C GLY A 148 22.14 24.13 -14.17
N GLY A 149 22.14 23.66 -15.41
CA GLY A 149 21.99 22.24 -15.76
C GLY A 149 23.18 21.67 -16.53
N THR A 150 23.07 20.43 -16.98
CA THR A 150 24.02 19.82 -17.92
C THR A 150 23.31 19.65 -19.26
N SER A 151 23.75 20.40 -20.27
CA SER A 151 23.19 20.34 -21.63
C SER A 151 24.18 19.78 -22.63
N THR A 152 23.66 19.41 -23.80
CA THR A 152 24.45 18.92 -24.93
C THR A 152 23.88 19.45 -26.24
N PHE A 153 24.71 19.42 -27.27
CA PHE A 153 24.31 19.58 -28.66
C PHE A 153 25.17 18.69 -29.57
N SER A 154 24.64 18.31 -30.74
CA SER A 154 25.38 17.52 -31.73
C SER A 154 26.56 18.31 -32.32
N SER A 155 27.71 17.65 -32.51
CA SER A 155 28.94 18.28 -33.03
C SER A 155 28.87 18.68 -34.49
N SER A 156 27.89 18.16 -35.21
CA SER A 156 27.63 18.46 -36.61
C SER A 156 26.12 18.59 -36.83
N SER A 157 25.76 19.18 -37.97
CA SER A 157 24.40 19.19 -38.47
C SER A 157 23.89 17.76 -38.54
N THR A 158 22.79 17.50 -37.87
CA THR A 158 22.04 16.25 -37.84
C THR A 158 20.67 16.50 -38.46
N PRO A 159 20.49 16.20 -39.77
CA PRO A 159 19.26 16.51 -40.51
C PRO A 159 18.02 16.06 -39.77
N PHE A 160 16.95 16.86 -39.85
CA PHE A 160 15.70 16.58 -39.16
C PHE A 160 15.22 15.14 -39.40
N GLY A 161 14.87 14.44 -38.32
CA GLY A 161 14.44 13.03 -38.35
C GLY A 161 15.58 12.00 -38.25
N THR A 162 16.83 12.45 -38.12
CA THR A 162 18.00 11.57 -37.95
C THR A 162 18.34 11.40 -36.47
N TRP A 163 18.32 10.16 -35.98
CA TRP A 163 18.64 9.81 -34.60
C TRP A 163 19.77 8.78 -34.56
N PRO A 164 21.03 9.21 -34.36
CA PRO A 164 22.17 8.31 -34.28
C PRO A 164 22.02 7.31 -33.13
N THR A 165 22.40 6.05 -33.37
CA THR A 165 22.41 5.02 -32.31
C THR A 165 23.38 5.36 -31.18
N THR A 166 24.48 6.03 -31.50
CA THR A 166 25.42 6.64 -30.55
C THR A 166 25.46 8.13 -30.76
N PHE A 167 25.21 8.91 -29.71
CA PHE A 167 25.21 10.36 -29.81
C PHE A 167 26.64 10.91 -29.90
N THR A 168 26.95 11.62 -30.98
CA THR A 168 28.22 12.36 -31.12
C THR A 168 28.03 13.79 -30.61
N SER A 169 28.32 14.00 -29.33
CA SER A 169 28.19 15.31 -28.66
C SER A 169 29.35 16.25 -28.96
N ALA A 170 29.07 17.54 -29.18
CA ALA A 170 30.08 18.58 -29.38
C ALA A 170 30.74 19.06 -28.08
N ALA A 171 29.94 19.29 -27.04
CA ALA A 171 30.36 19.83 -25.75
C ALA A 171 29.24 19.65 -24.70
N ASN A 172 29.62 19.74 -23.42
CA ASN A 172 28.66 19.84 -22.31
C ASN A 172 28.51 21.32 -21.93
N GLY A 173 27.28 21.82 -21.94
CA GLY A 173 26.91 23.18 -21.56
C GLY A 173 26.25 23.24 -20.18
N GLY A 174 26.03 24.46 -19.69
CA GLY A 174 25.43 24.76 -18.39
C GLY A 174 23.91 24.98 -18.42
N ALA A 175 23.18 24.44 -19.42
CA ALA A 175 21.76 24.75 -19.61
C ALA A 175 20.82 23.65 -19.09
N ASN A 176 19.66 24.09 -18.62
CA ASN A 176 18.52 23.26 -18.24
C ASN A 176 17.33 23.63 -19.14
N PHE A 177 17.16 22.87 -20.23
CA PHE A 177 16.09 23.11 -21.21
C PHE A 177 14.70 22.84 -20.62
N SER A 178 13.70 23.58 -21.09
CA SER A 178 12.28 23.34 -20.82
C SER A 178 11.79 22.12 -21.61
N ILE A 179 12.18 20.95 -21.12
CA ILE A 179 11.86 19.64 -21.69
C ILE A 179 11.65 18.63 -20.56
N TYR A 180 10.60 17.81 -20.66
CA TYR A 180 10.34 16.74 -19.70
C TYR A 180 9.62 15.55 -20.36
N ALA A 181 9.82 14.36 -19.79
CA ALA A 181 9.06 13.16 -20.08
C ALA A 181 7.93 12.99 -19.06
N THR A 182 6.79 12.48 -19.51
CA THR A 182 5.72 11.97 -18.64
C THR A 182 5.80 10.45 -18.65
N TYR A 183 5.79 9.85 -17.47
CA TYR A 183 5.85 8.41 -17.30
C TYR A 183 4.75 7.96 -16.35
N THR A 184 4.27 6.72 -16.53
CA THR A 184 3.50 6.05 -15.48
C THR A 184 4.49 5.47 -14.49
N THR A 185 4.30 5.74 -13.21
CA THR A 185 4.92 4.89 -12.19
C THR A 185 4.24 3.53 -12.31
N ASP A 186 5.01 2.45 -12.21
CA ASP A 186 4.42 1.20 -11.74
C ASP A 186 4.05 1.45 -10.26
N ASP A 187 2.96 2.20 -10.05
CA ASP A 187 2.30 2.17 -8.76
C ASP A 187 1.90 0.70 -8.53
N PRO A 188 2.11 0.18 -7.31
CA PRO A 188 1.46 -1.08 -6.95
C PRO A 188 -0.02 -0.95 -7.34
N PRO A 189 -0.63 -1.97 -7.95
CA PRO A 189 -2.02 -1.91 -8.38
C PRO A 189 -2.86 -1.31 -7.25
N PRO A 190 -3.84 -0.41 -7.55
CA PRO A 190 -4.67 0.18 -6.51
C PRO A 190 -5.12 -0.94 -5.58
N PRO A 191 -4.94 -0.80 -4.25
CA PRO A 191 -5.27 -1.86 -3.31
C PRO A 191 -6.67 -2.35 -3.67
N PRO A 192 -6.85 -3.66 -3.92
CA PRO A 192 -8.11 -4.18 -4.40
C PRO A 192 -9.23 -3.64 -3.49
N PRO A 193 -10.39 -3.26 -4.05
CA PRO A 193 -11.52 -2.88 -3.21
C PRO A 193 -11.71 -3.97 -2.16
N LEU A 194 -12.02 -3.56 -0.93
CA LEU A 194 -12.21 -4.43 0.23
C LEU A 194 -13.31 -5.47 -0.08
N SER A 195 -12.94 -6.55 -0.74
CA SER A 195 -13.85 -7.47 -1.44
C SER A 195 -14.05 -8.79 -0.68
N ASN A 196 -13.37 -8.95 0.46
CA ASN A 196 -13.54 -10.08 1.35
C ASN A 196 -14.58 -9.81 2.46
N SER A 197 -15.53 -8.90 2.25
CA SER A 197 -16.62 -8.66 3.20
C SER A 197 -17.52 -9.90 3.35
N GLY A 198 -17.89 -10.21 4.59
CA GLY A 198 -18.96 -11.16 4.89
C GLY A 198 -20.36 -10.63 4.53
N PRO A 199 -21.42 -11.42 4.76
CA PRO A 199 -22.82 -11.06 4.50
C PRO A 199 -23.34 -9.88 5.34
N GLY A 200 -22.53 -9.30 6.23
CA GLY A 200 -22.94 -8.35 7.26
C GLY A 200 -23.16 -9.03 8.61
N GLY A 201 -23.62 -8.27 9.59
CA GLY A 201 -23.81 -8.77 10.95
C GLY A 201 -23.41 -7.74 12.01
N PRO A 202 -23.31 -8.17 13.27
CA PRO A 202 -23.00 -7.29 14.39
C PRO A 202 -21.53 -6.88 14.47
N VAL A 203 -20.64 -7.48 13.67
CA VAL A 203 -19.20 -7.17 13.65
C VAL A 203 -18.86 -6.29 12.44
N LEU A 204 -18.27 -5.12 12.69
CA LEU A 204 -17.65 -4.29 11.66
C LEU A 204 -16.13 -4.49 11.72
N VAL A 205 -15.51 -4.80 10.59
CA VAL A 205 -14.07 -4.67 10.41
C VAL A 205 -13.81 -3.34 9.72
N ILE A 206 -13.01 -2.49 10.35
CA ILE A 206 -12.63 -1.18 9.85
C ILE A 206 -11.19 -1.28 9.35
N GLY A 207 -11.06 -1.27 8.02
CA GLY A 207 -9.78 -1.33 7.32
C GLY A 207 -9.35 0.00 6.74
N SER A 208 -8.16 0.00 6.16
CA SER A 208 -7.62 1.11 5.38
C SER A 208 -6.95 0.55 4.13
N SER A 209 -7.29 1.11 2.97
CA SER A 209 -6.62 0.80 1.71
C SER A 209 -5.10 1.06 1.75
N ALA A 210 -4.62 1.96 2.61
CA ALA A 210 -3.20 2.24 2.80
C ALA A 210 -2.45 1.14 3.57
N ASN A 211 -3.17 0.25 4.28
CA ASN A 211 -2.59 -0.89 4.98
C ASN A 211 -3.39 -2.16 4.71
N MET A 212 -2.96 -2.94 3.73
CA MET A 212 -3.66 -4.16 3.30
C MET A 212 -3.77 -5.24 4.39
N PHE A 213 -2.90 -5.25 5.41
CA PHE A 213 -3.03 -6.18 6.54
C PHE A 213 -4.35 -5.99 7.29
N THR A 214 -4.90 -4.77 7.31
CA THR A 214 -6.19 -4.49 7.96
C THR A 214 -7.36 -5.25 7.32
N THR A 215 -7.21 -5.68 6.07
CA THR A 215 -8.23 -6.46 5.36
C THR A 215 -8.18 -7.94 5.73
N TYR A 216 -7.04 -8.43 6.22
CA TYR A 216 -6.82 -9.84 6.54
C TYR A 216 -7.58 -10.27 7.80
N TYR A 217 -8.07 -9.34 8.62
CA TYR A 217 -8.99 -9.65 9.72
C TYR A 217 -10.25 -10.38 9.23
N ALA A 218 -10.75 -10.08 8.04
CA ALA A 218 -11.86 -10.84 7.46
C ALA A 218 -11.52 -12.33 7.23
N GLU A 219 -10.28 -12.65 6.85
CA GLU A 219 -9.82 -14.04 6.71
C GLU A 219 -9.64 -14.72 8.07
N ILE A 220 -9.12 -14.00 9.07
CA ILE A 220 -9.05 -14.48 10.45
C ILE A 220 -10.45 -14.82 10.98
N LEU A 221 -11.43 -13.94 10.75
CA LEU A 221 -12.80 -14.15 11.19
C LEU A 221 -13.43 -15.39 10.52
N LYS A 222 -13.24 -15.55 9.20
CA LYS A 222 -13.70 -16.77 8.48
C LYS A 222 -13.04 -18.04 9.04
N ALA A 223 -11.72 -18.02 9.24
CA ALA A 223 -10.98 -19.16 9.78
C ALA A 223 -11.45 -19.55 11.20
N GLU A 224 -11.78 -18.56 12.03
CA GLU A 224 -12.34 -18.78 13.37
C GLU A 224 -13.86 -19.04 13.35
N GLY A 225 -14.51 -19.03 12.18
CA GLY A 225 -15.93 -19.33 12.02
C GLY A 225 -16.87 -18.17 12.36
N ILE A 226 -16.35 -16.96 12.56
CA ILE A 226 -17.10 -15.73 12.77
C ILE A 226 -17.43 -15.15 11.38
N ASN A 227 -18.51 -15.65 10.77
CA ASN A 227 -18.84 -15.30 9.38
C ASN A 227 -19.70 -14.03 9.25
N TYR A 228 -20.30 -13.55 10.34
CA TYR A 228 -21.22 -12.40 10.33
C TYR A 228 -20.50 -11.09 10.61
N TYR A 229 -19.82 -10.59 9.59
CA TYR A 229 -19.17 -9.28 9.62
C TYR A 229 -19.35 -8.52 8.32
N ARG A 230 -19.10 -7.21 8.39
CA ARG A 230 -18.88 -6.36 7.22
C ARG A 230 -17.50 -5.73 7.30
N LEU A 231 -16.77 -5.70 6.19
CA LEU A 231 -15.52 -4.95 6.07
C LEU A 231 -15.81 -3.60 5.41
N MET A 232 -15.26 -2.53 5.97
CA MET A 232 -15.42 -1.18 5.45
C MET A 232 -14.13 -0.37 5.60
N ASP A 233 -13.81 0.44 4.60
CA ASP A 233 -12.72 1.41 4.71
C ASP A 233 -13.12 2.52 5.69
N ILE A 234 -12.20 2.95 6.55
CA ILE A 234 -12.44 4.01 7.54
C ILE A 234 -13.02 5.29 6.91
N ALA A 235 -12.72 5.61 5.64
CA ALA A 235 -13.28 6.76 4.94
C ALA A 235 -14.80 6.70 4.77
N ASN A 236 -15.39 5.50 4.82
CA ASN A 236 -16.83 5.26 4.69
C ASN A 236 -17.53 5.02 6.04
N VAL A 237 -16.78 5.01 7.15
CA VAL A 237 -17.33 4.79 8.49
C VAL A 237 -17.77 6.12 9.09
N SER A 238 -19.05 6.20 9.45
CA SER A 238 -19.64 7.33 10.18
C SER A 238 -20.28 6.86 11.48
N ALA A 239 -20.72 7.80 12.33
CA ALA A 239 -21.46 7.47 13.56
C ALA A 239 -22.75 6.67 13.26
N SER A 240 -23.46 7.00 12.18
CA SER A 240 -24.65 6.26 11.74
C SER A 240 -24.30 4.87 11.21
N THR A 241 -23.12 4.69 10.63
CA THR A 241 -22.63 3.36 10.26
C THR A 241 -22.39 2.54 11.53
N LEU A 242 -21.61 3.06 12.48
CA LEU A 242 -21.23 2.39 13.73
C LEU A 242 -22.45 1.97 14.59
N SER A 243 -23.52 2.75 14.61
CA SER A 243 -24.73 2.43 15.39
C SER A 243 -25.44 1.14 14.95
N ASN A 244 -25.11 0.59 13.78
CA ASN A 244 -25.66 -0.68 13.30
C ASN A 244 -24.87 -1.92 13.77
N TYR A 245 -23.74 -1.71 14.44
CA TYR A 245 -22.83 -2.78 14.85
C TYR A 245 -22.70 -2.84 16.37
N ASP A 246 -22.43 -4.04 16.87
CA ASP A 246 -22.22 -4.29 18.29
C ASP A 246 -20.71 -4.22 18.62
N VAL A 247 -19.88 -4.74 17.70
CA VAL A 247 -18.41 -4.82 17.81
C VAL A 247 -17.74 -4.21 16.57
N ALA A 248 -16.69 -3.41 16.77
CA ALA A 248 -15.83 -2.90 15.72
C ALA A 248 -14.38 -3.36 15.93
N ILE A 249 -13.78 -3.96 14.91
CA ILE A 249 -12.36 -4.31 14.85
C ILE A 249 -11.68 -3.23 14.01
N LEU A 250 -10.82 -2.43 14.62
CA LEU A 250 -10.06 -1.39 13.94
C LEU A 250 -8.64 -1.88 13.64
N GLY A 251 -8.31 -2.02 12.36
CA GLY A 251 -6.95 -2.34 11.93
C GLY A 251 -5.95 -1.21 12.20
N GLU A 252 -4.65 -1.51 12.11
CA GLU A 252 -3.61 -0.50 12.30
C GLU A 252 -3.66 0.58 11.20
N MET A 253 -3.91 1.81 11.61
CA MET A 253 -3.91 2.99 10.74
C MET A 253 -3.80 4.28 11.58
N PRO A 254 -3.29 5.40 11.02
CA PRO A 254 -3.44 6.71 11.64
C PRO A 254 -4.91 7.14 11.64
N LEU A 255 -5.31 7.90 12.66
CA LEU A 255 -6.67 8.45 12.77
C LEU A 255 -6.67 9.98 12.83
N THR A 256 -7.67 10.57 12.21
CA THR A 256 -8.00 11.98 12.40
C THR A 256 -8.69 12.20 13.75
N ALA A 257 -8.59 13.42 14.31
CA ALA A 257 -9.28 13.77 15.56
C ALA A 257 -10.80 13.52 15.50
N THR A 258 -11.43 13.74 14.34
CA THR A 258 -12.85 13.44 14.11
C THR A 258 -13.16 11.95 14.24
N GLN A 259 -12.33 11.07 13.66
CA GLN A 259 -12.51 9.62 13.78
C GLN A 259 -12.28 9.13 15.21
N VAL A 260 -11.29 9.68 15.91
CA VAL A 260 -11.03 9.38 17.34
C VAL A 260 -12.24 9.76 18.19
N SER A 261 -12.80 10.96 17.99
CA SER A 261 -13.99 11.43 18.71
C SER A 261 -15.20 10.55 18.42
N MET A 262 -15.43 10.19 17.15
CA MET A 262 -16.52 9.31 16.73
C MET A 262 -16.44 7.93 17.41
N LEU A 263 -15.28 7.27 17.33
CA LEU A 263 -15.06 5.95 17.93
C LEU A 263 -15.20 6.01 19.46
N SER A 264 -14.61 7.03 20.10
CA SER A 264 -14.66 7.18 21.55
C SER A 264 -16.08 7.43 22.06
N THR A 265 -16.86 8.23 21.34
CA THR A 265 -18.27 8.50 21.64
C THR A 265 -19.10 7.23 21.48
N TRP A 266 -18.90 6.48 20.39
CA TRP A 266 -19.62 5.25 20.15
C TRP A 266 -19.35 4.18 21.22
N VAL A 267 -18.09 4.00 21.62
CA VAL A 267 -17.71 3.10 22.72
C VAL A 267 -18.36 3.54 24.04
N THR A 268 -18.31 4.84 24.36
CA THR A 268 -18.97 5.37 25.57
C THR A 268 -20.49 5.14 25.55
N GLY A 269 -21.09 5.16 24.36
CA GLY A 269 -22.50 4.85 24.11
C GLY A 269 -22.87 3.37 24.14
N GLY A 270 -21.92 2.46 24.43
CA GLY A 270 -22.17 1.02 24.54
C GLY A 270 -21.54 0.17 23.44
N GLY A 271 -20.81 0.76 22.49
CA GLY A 271 -20.07 0.01 21.46
C GLY A 271 -18.89 -0.77 22.01
N ASP A 272 -18.53 -1.88 21.36
CA ASP A 272 -17.33 -2.66 21.69
C ASP A 272 -16.24 -2.43 20.64
N LEU A 273 -15.10 -1.86 21.03
CA LEU A 273 -13.97 -1.59 20.13
C LEU A 273 -12.80 -2.51 20.43
N ILE A 274 -12.26 -3.18 19.41
CA ILE A 274 -10.99 -3.90 19.44
C ILE A 274 -10.04 -3.23 18.45
N ALA A 275 -8.99 -2.56 18.95
CA ALA A 275 -8.03 -1.84 18.12
C ALA A 275 -6.67 -2.56 18.01
N MET A 276 -6.09 -2.54 16.82
CA MET A 276 -4.86 -3.27 16.48
C MET A 276 -3.74 -2.26 16.26
N ARG A 277 -2.66 -2.37 17.05
CA ARG A 277 -1.61 -1.34 17.18
C ARG A 277 -2.20 0.09 17.09
N PRO A 278 -3.05 0.46 18.07
CA PRO A 278 -3.93 1.63 17.94
C PRO A 278 -3.15 2.93 17.77
N ASP A 279 -3.72 3.87 17.01
CA ASP A 279 -3.30 5.27 17.04
C ASP A 279 -3.28 5.77 18.49
N LYS A 280 -2.19 6.43 18.90
CA LYS A 280 -1.95 6.87 20.29
C LYS A 280 -3.06 7.77 20.82
N GLN A 281 -3.82 8.45 19.94
CA GLN A 281 -4.97 9.27 20.33
C GLN A 281 -6.11 8.45 20.97
N LEU A 282 -6.20 7.14 20.70
CA LEU A 282 -7.18 6.25 21.34
C LEU A 282 -6.75 5.75 22.72
N ALA A 283 -5.50 6.01 23.17
CA ALA A 283 -4.98 5.45 24.41
C ALA A 283 -5.90 5.71 25.62
N SER A 284 -6.47 6.92 25.72
CA SER A 284 -7.39 7.27 26.80
C SER A 284 -8.67 6.44 26.81
N VAL A 285 -9.32 6.20 25.67
CA VAL A 285 -10.53 5.35 25.60
C VAL A 285 -10.20 3.87 25.77
N LEU A 286 -8.99 3.46 25.39
CA LEU A 286 -8.47 2.09 25.56
C LEU A 286 -7.95 1.80 26.98
N GLY A 287 -7.78 2.83 27.81
CA GLY A 287 -7.36 2.71 29.21
C GLY A 287 -5.89 2.41 29.32
N LEU A 288 -5.13 3.11 28.49
CA LEU A 288 -3.71 2.97 28.31
C LEU A 288 -3.05 4.34 28.43
N THR A 289 -1.80 4.34 28.86
CA THR A 289 -0.91 5.49 28.74
C THR A 289 0.20 5.11 27.76
N ALA A 290 0.33 5.88 26.68
CA ALA A 290 1.30 5.62 25.62
C ALA A 290 2.74 5.89 26.09
N GLY A 291 3.64 4.95 25.85
CA GLY A 291 5.08 5.15 25.95
C GLY A 291 5.68 5.77 24.69
N SER A 292 6.98 6.07 24.77
CA SER A 292 7.81 6.45 23.62
C SER A 292 8.32 5.25 22.84
N ASP A 293 8.48 4.10 23.51
CA ASP A 293 9.24 2.97 22.99
C ASP A 293 8.35 1.95 22.28
N THR A 294 8.98 1.17 21.42
CA THR A 294 8.39 0.03 20.72
C THR A 294 9.16 -1.25 21.01
N LEU A 295 8.53 -2.39 20.76
CA LEU A 295 9.15 -3.71 20.84
C LEU A 295 8.83 -4.49 19.55
N ALA A 296 9.84 -4.79 18.75
CA ALA A 296 9.67 -5.51 17.49
C ALA A 296 10.13 -6.97 17.62
N GLU A 297 9.53 -7.87 16.84
CA GLU A 297 9.94 -9.27 16.67
C GLU A 297 10.18 -10.01 18.00
N ALA A 298 9.21 -9.93 18.91
CA ALA A 298 9.36 -10.40 20.27
C ALA A 298 8.29 -11.43 20.65
N TYR A 299 7.94 -11.50 21.94
CA TYR A 299 7.07 -12.54 22.48
C TYR A 299 5.90 -11.93 23.22
N LEU A 300 4.80 -12.68 23.31
CA LEU A 300 3.71 -12.41 24.25
C LEU A 300 3.38 -13.67 25.03
N ARG A 301 2.86 -13.50 26.26
CA ARG A 301 2.25 -14.60 27.02
C ARG A 301 0.80 -14.26 27.32
N ILE A 302 -0.09 -15.16 26.94
CA ILE A 302 -1.54 -15.01 27.11
C ILE A 302 -1.94 -15.60 28.47
N SER A 303 -2.66 -14.84 29.27
CA SER A 303 -3.20 -15.33 30.54
C SER A 303 -4.28 -16.38 30.26
N ASN A 304 -4.18 -17.58 30.84
CA ASN A 304 -5.17 -18.65 30.63
C ASN A 304 -6.44 -18.45 31.47
N SER A 305 -7.09 -17.30 31.30
CA SER A 305 -8.34 -16.89 31.94
C SER A 305 -9.09 -15.91 31.04
N GLY A 306 -10.40 -15.79 31.24
CA GLY A 306 -11.25 -14.91 30.42
C GLY A 306 -11.06 -15.21 28.92
N PRO A 307 -10.70 -14.20 28.09
CA PRO A 307 -10.50 -14.41 26.65
C PRO A 307 -9.32 -15.35 26.33
N GLY A 308 -8.37 -15.52 27.24
CA GLY A 308 -7.25 -16.44 27.05
C GLY A 308 -7.52 -17.88 27.47
N ALA A 309 -8.74 -18.20 27.93
CA ALA A 309 -9.09 -19.57 28.32
C ALA A 309 -8.99 -20.54 27.13
N GLY A 310 -8.26 -21.64 27.34
CA GLY A 310 -8.06 -22.68 26.32
C GLY A 310 -6.98 -22.34 25.28
N ILE A 311 -6.17 -21.30 25.54
CA ILE A 311 -4.99 -20.92 24.78
C ILE A 311 -3.73 -21.35 25.54
N VAL A 312 -2.67 -21.68 24.81
CA VAL A 312 -1.40 -22.08 25.42
C VAL A 312 -0.86 -20.99 26.37
N ASN A 313 -0.51 -21.38 27.61
CA ASN A 313 0.00 -20.46 28.63
C ASN A 313 1.54 -20.44 28.69
N THR A 314 2.17 -20.29 27.54
CA THR A 314 3.62 -20.07 27.40
C THR A 314 3.85 -18.79 26.60
N SER A 315 5.06 -18.25 26.65
CA SER A 315 5.47 -17.19 25.72
C SER A 315 5.46 -17.73 24.30
N ILE A 316 4.83 -17.01 23.37
CA ILE A 316 4.80 -17.31 21.94
C ILE A 316 5.26 -16.08 21.16
N GLN A 317 5.91 -16.27 20.02
CA GLN A 317 6.36 -15.15 19.19
C GLN A 317 5.20 -14.37 18.58
N TYR A 318 5.42 -13.08 18.37
CA TYR A 318 4.70 -12.28 17.39
C TYR A 318 5.70 -11.61 16.44
N HIS A 319 5.24 -11.33 15.23
CA HIS A 319 6.00 -10.59 14.23
C HIS A 319 5.39 -9.21 13.98
N GLY A 320 6.25 -8.26 13.63
CA GLY A 320 5.92 -6.84 13.56
C GLY A 320 6.30 -6.08 14.82
N THR A 321 5.81 -4.85 14.92
CA THR A 321 6.13 -3.91 16.00
C THR A 321 4.97 -3.77 16.96
N ALA A 322 5.24 -3.86 18.26
CA ALA A 322 4.32 -3.50 19.33
C ALA A 322 4.68 -2.13 19.89
N ASP A 323 3.68 -1.28 20.10
CA ASP A 323 3.86 -0.04 20.86
C ASP A 323 3.76 -0.34 22.36
N ARG A 324 4.63 0.25 23.17
CA ARG A 324 4.63 0.00 24.62
C ARG A 324 3.68 0.93 25.33
N TYR A 325 2.76 0.34 26.09
CA TYR A 325 1.79 1.05 26.92
C TYR A 325 1.95 0.66 28.40
N THR A 326 1.49 1.52 29.29
CA THR A 326 1.16 1.14 30.67
C THR A 326 -0.36 1.15 30.86
N LEU A 327 -0.85 0.33 31.79
CA LEU A 327 -2.28 0.23 32.08
C LEU A 327 -2.78 1.48 32.80
N ASN A 328 -3.94 1.99 32.38
CA ASN A 328 -4.66 3.09 33.00
C ASN A 328 -6.17 2.80 32.98
N GLY A 329 -6.59 1.87 33.85
CA GLY A 329 -7.99 1.41 33.96
C GLY A 329 -8.35 0.22 33.07
N ALA A 330 -7.40 -0.28 32.26
CA ALA A 330 -7.54 -1.55 31.56
C ALA A 330 -6.89 -2.71 32.32
N THR A 331 -7.36 -3.92 32.02
CA THR A 331 -6.78 -5.19 32.51
C THR A 331 -5.97 -5.84 31.39
N ALA A 332 -4.77 -6.33 31.71
CA ALA A 332 -3.97 -7.11 30.77
C ALA A 332 -4.57 -8.52 30.57
N VAL A 333 -4.77 -8.89 29.31
CA VAL A 333 -5.14 -10.25 28.87
C VAL A 333 -3.89 -11.02 28.41
N ALA A 334 -2.90 -10.30 27.90
CA ALA A 334 -1.59 -10.83 27.56
C ALA A 334 -0.49 -9.81 27.86
N THR A 335 0.71 -10.29 28.16
CA THR A 335 1.88 -9.47 28.52
C THR A 335 2.96 -9.58 27.45
N LEU A 336 3.62 -8.48 27.10
CA LEU A 336 4.78 -8.47 26.19
C LEU A 336 6.02 -9.01 26.90
N TYR A 337 6.84 -9.74 26.17
CA TYR A 337 8.09 -10.35 26.60
C TYR A 337 9.20 -9.94 25.63
N SER A 338 10.34 -9.49 26.13
CA SER A 338 11.46 -9.04 25.28
C SER A 338 12.24 -10.18 24.63
N ASN A 339 12.08 -11.39 25.15
CA ASN A 339 12.57 -12.66 24.61
C ASN A 339 11.69 -13.79 25.17
N ALA A 340 11.99 -15.04 24.85
CA ALA A 340 11.17 -16.17 25.26
C ALA A 340 10.93 -16.30 26.79
N THR A 341 11.77 -15.71 27.65
CA THR A 341 11.68 -15.90 29.12
C THR A 341 11.49 -14.61 29.91
N THR A 342 11.79 -13.44 29.33
CA THR A 342 11.84 -12.16 30.05
C THR A 342 10.59 -11.34 29.84
N ALA A 343 9.73 -11.29 30.86
CA ALA A 343 8.52 -10.46 30.85
C ALA A 343 8.87 -8.97 30.90
N THR A 344 8.07 -8.16 30.21
CA THR A 344 8.07 -6.70 30.36
C THR A 344 6.92 -6.27 31.28
N ALA A 345 6.88 -4.99 31.64
CA ALA A 345 5.73 -4.40 32.35
C ALA A 345 4.58 -3.99 31.40
N ASN A 346 4.74 -4.15 30.09
CA ASN A 346 3.82 -3.64 29.08
C ASN A 346 2.83 -4.75 28.63
N PRO A 347 1.54 -4.45 28.47
CA PRO A 347 0.58 -5.42 27.98
C PRO A 347 0.74 -5.63 26.47
N ALA A 348 0.50 -6.85 26.01
CA ALA A 348 0.34 -7.19 24.60
C ALA A 348 -1.12 -7.07 24.16
N VAL A 349 -2.04 -7.47 25.05
CA VAL A 349 -3.50 -7.40 24.83
C VAL A 349 -4.18 -6.90 26.09
N THR A 350 -5.15 -6.01 25.95
CA THR A 350 -5.89 -5.42 27.07
C THR A 350 -7.40 -5.42 26.83
N LEU A 351 -8.16 -5.34 27.92
CA LEU A 351 -9.60 -5.18 27.93
C LEU A 351 -10.03 -4.24 29.05
N ARG A 352 -11.01 -3.37 28.78
CA ARG A 352 -11.67 -2.53 29.77
C ARG A 352 -13.15 -2.32 29.47
N SER A 353 -13.91 -2.01 30.51
CA SER A 353 -15.22 -1.40 30.38
C SER A 353 -15.09 0.13 30.21
N VAL A 354 -16.05 0.73 29.50
CA VAL A 354 -16.12 2.16 29.19
C VAL A 354 -17.54 2.67 29.34
N GLY A 355 -17.71 3.77 30.09
CA GLY A 355 -19.01 4.39 30.31
C GLY A 355 -19.97 3.54 31.16
N SER A 356 -21.21 4.03 31.30
CA SER A 356 -22.30 3.35 32.03
C SER A 356 -23.18 2.49 31.12
N GLN A 357 -23.05 2.62 29.80
CA GLN A 357 -23.88 1.96 28.80
C GLN A 357 -23.36 0.57 28.40
N GLY A 358 -22.42 0.01 29.16
CA GLY A 358 -21.87 -1.32 28.92
C GLY A 358 -20.86 -1.42 27.76
N GLY A 359 -20.29 -0.30 27.33
CA GLY A 359 -19.28 -0.28 26.28
C GLY A 359 -17.97 -0.90 26.74
N GLN A 360 -17.21 -1.45 25.79
CA GLN A 360 -15.91 -2.06 26.07
C GLN A 360 -14.87 -1.62 25.05
N ALA A 361 -13.63 -1.55 25.52
CA ALA A 361 -12.48 -1.21 24.70
C ALA A 361 -11.36 -2.21 24.95
N ALA A 362 -10.77 -2.71 23.86
CA ALA A 362 -9.67 -3.64 23.87
C ALA A 362 -8.60 -3.17 22.90
N ALA A 363 -7.34 -3.45 23.23
CA ALA A 363 -6.21 -3.16 22.37
C ALA A 363 -5.31 -4.37 22.27
N PHE A 364 -4.97 -4.76 21.04
CA PHE A 364 -3.74 -5.47 20.73
C PHE A 364 -2.69 -4.40 20.47
N THR A 365 -1.60 -4.39 21.25
CA THR A 365 -0.59 -3.31 21.15
C THR A 365 0.32 -3.47 19.93
N TYR A 366 0.13 -4.54 19.16
CA TYR A 366 0.74 -4.87 17.88
C TYR A 366 -0.34 -5.18 16.84
N ASP A 367 0.03 -5.25 15.57
CA ASP A 367 -0.89 -5.64 14.49
C ASP A 367 -0.95 -7.16 14.35
N LEU A 368 -2.01 -7.76 14.89
CA LEU A 368 -2.24 -9.19 14.90
C LEU A 368 -2.28 -9.78 13.48
N ALA A 369 -2.95 -9.11 12.54
CA ALA A 369 -3.06 -9.58 11.16
C ALA A 369 -1.69 -9.68 10.48
N ARG A 370 -0.85 -8.64 10.64
CA ARG A 370 0.54 -8.69 10.15
C ARG A 370 1.33 -9.80 10.82
N SER A 371 1.24 -9.95 12.14
CA SER A 371 1.92 -11.03 12.85
C SER A 371 1.55 -12.40 12.28
N ILE A 372 0.26 -12.67 12.08
CA ILE A 372 -0.22 -13.95 11.55
C ILE A 372 0.30 -14.21 10.14
N VAL A 373 0.22 -13.20 9.25
CA VAL A 373 0.69 -13.34 7.88
C VAL A 373 2.18 -13.65 7.89
N LEU A 374 2.97 -12.91 8.66
CA LEU A 374 4.42 -13.11 8.74
C LEU A 374 4.80 -14.43 9.43
N THR A 375 4.05 -14.91 10.42
CA THR A 375 4.27 -16.25 10.99
C THR A 375 4.05 -17.34 9.94
N ARG A 376 3.10 -17.16 9.01
CA ARG A 376 2.75 -18.16 7.99
C ARG A 376 3.50 -18.03 6.68
N GLN A 377 3.97 -16.85 6.33
CA GLN A 377 4.63 -16.55 5.04
C GLN A 377 6.14 -16.31 5.18
N GLY A 378 6.65 -16.17 6.40
CA GLY A 378 8.06 -15.93 6.65
C GLY A 378 8.42 -14.44 6.60
N ASN A 379 9.71 -14.16 6.79
CA ASN A 379 10.24 -12.82 6.71
C ASN A 379 10.35 -12.36 5.25
N VAL A 380 9.48 -11.43 4.84
CA VAL A 380 9.49 -10.87 3.48
C VAL A 380 10.83 -10.19 3.15
N ALA A 381 11.54 -9.64 4.14
CA ALA A 381 12.85 -9.03 3.93
C ALA A 381 13.95 -10.05 3.55
N TRP A 382 13.68 -11.35 3.73
CA TRP A 382 14.57 -12.44 3.32
C TRP A 382 14.22 -13.02 1.94
N SER A 383 13.21 -12.45 1.26
CA SER A 383 12.85 -12.89 -0.09
C SER A 383 14.02 -12.72 -1.06
N GLY A 384 14.28 -13.75 -1.86
CA GLY A 384 15.39 -13.77 -2.83
C GLY A 384 16.78 -13.91 -2.21
N GLN A 385 16.87 -14.26 -0.93
CA GLN A 385 18.14 -14.55 -0.25
C GLN A 385 18.30 -16.07 -0.08
N GLU A 386 19.51 -16.56 -0.31
CA GLU A 386 19.95 -17.90 0.07
C GLU A 386 20.41 -17.85 1.53
N ARG A 387 19.92 -18.75 2.39
CA ARG A 387 20.11 -18.70 3.85
C ARG A 387 20.35 -20.06 4.50
N ASP A 388 20.05 -21.17 3.82
CA ASP A 388 20.21 -22.53 4.34
C ASP A 388 21.55 -23.22 3.99
N GLY A 389 22.38 -22.57 3.18
CA GLY A 389 23.66 -23.06 2.67
C GLY A 389 23.56 -23.98 1.46
N ILE A 390 22.39 -24.07 0.80
CA ILE A 390 22.12 -24.96 -0.34
C ILE A 390 21.87 -24.13 -1.60
N ASP A 391 22.52 -24.51 -2.71
CA ASP A 391 22.34 -23.84 -4.00
C ASP A 391 20.87 -23.75 -4.42
N GLY A 392 20.35 -22.52 -4.53
CA GLY A 392 18.99 -22.22 -5.00
C GLY A 392 18.34 -21.08 -4.25
N TYR A 393 17.15 -20.67 -4.69
CA TYR A 393 16.29 -19.73 -3.98
C TYR A 393 14.92 -20.39 -3.77
N GLN A 394 14.59 -20.68 -2.52
CA GLN A 394 13.38 -21.42 -2.15
C GLN A 394 12.50 -20.62 -1.20
N ALA A 395 11.20 -20.93 -1.17
CA ALA A 395 10.26 -20.21 -0.32
C ALA A 395 10.56 -20.41 1.19
N HIS A 396 11.13 -21.56 1.57
CA HIS A 396 11.45 -21.84 2.97
C HIS A 396 12.62 -20.99 3.50
N GLU A 397 13.43 -20.39 2.62
CA GLU A 397 14.52 -19.47 3.00
C GLU A 397 14.00 -18.31 3.86
N MET A 398 12.75 -17.88 3.65
CA MET A 398 12.12 -16.82 4.44
C MET A 398 11.86 -17.22 5.91
N PHE A 399 12.10 -18.48 6.28
CA PHE A 399 11.96 -18.96 7.66
C PHE A 399 13.28 -19.32 8.32
N ILE A 400 14.36 -19.45 7.55
CA ILE A 400 15.65 -19.94 8.03
C ILE A 400 16.58 -18.77 8.36
N GLY A 401 17.16 -18.82 9.56
CA GLY A 401 18.21 -17.92 10.01
C GLY A 401 19.51 -18.20 9.28
N ALA A 402 20.23 -17.14 8.88
CA ALA A 402 21.51 -17.32 8.19
C ALA A 402 22.61 -17.83 9.17
N PRO A 403 23.67 -18.52 8.66
CA PRO A 403 24.72 -19.13 9.48
C PRO A 403 25.50 -18.19 10.41
N ASN A 404 25.30 -16.87 10.30
CA ASN A 404 25.94 -15.83 11.09
C ASN A 404 25.23 -15.54 12.43
N GLY A 405 24.53 -16.53 13.00
CA GLY A 405 23.86 -16.41 14.29
C GLY A 405 22.54 -15.64 14.25
N VAL A 406 21.97 -15.43 13.07
CA VAL A 406 20.60 -14.92 12.94
C VAL A 406 19.66 -16.08 13.30
N PRO A 407 18.74 -15.91 14.27
CA PRO A 407 17.79 -16.97 14.60
C PRO A 407 16.80 -17.22 13.46
N ASP A 408 16.23 -18.43 13.43
CA ASP A 408 15.10 -18.75 12.56
C ASP A 408 13.93 -17.79 12.82
N TRP A 409 13.17 -17.51 11.76
CA TRP A 409 12.05 -16.59 11.83
C TRP A 409 11.03 -17.04 12.87
N ASN A 410 10.59 -18.30 12.73
CA ASN A 410 9.80 -18.99 13.73
C ASN A 410 10.71 -19.86 14.57
N THR A 411 10.64 -19.72 15.90
CA THR A 411 11.49 -20.46 16.84
C THR A 411 11.18 -21.95 16.77
N VAL A 412 12.20 -22.75 16.44
CA VAL A 412 12.07 -24.21 16.22
C VAL A 412 11.61 -24.97 17.46
N ASP A 413 11.95 -24.49 18.65
CA ASP A 413 11.49 -25.10 19.92
C ASP A 413 9.97 -25.00 20.11
N GLN A 414 9.32 -24.06 19.43
CA GLN A 414 7.88 -23.82 19.52
C GLN A 414 7.10 -24.39 18.32
N ARG A 415 7.74 -25.20 17.45
CA ARG A 415 7.12 -25.76 16.23
C ARG A 415 5.86 -26.61 16.46
N LEU A 416 5.65 -27.12 17.68
CA LEU A 416 4.45 -27.88 18.04
C LEU A 416 3.28 -26.99 18.46
N ILE A 417 3.52 -25.70 18.67
CA ILE A 417 2.51 -24.70 19.03
C ILE A 417 2.05 -24.04 17.72
N PRO A 418 0.75 -24.10 17.40
CA PRO A 418 0.21 -23.39 16.26
C PRO A 418 0.06 -21.89 16.58
N ILE A 419 1.19 -21.18 16.66
CA ILE A 419 1.29 -19.80 17.19
C ILE A 419 0.27 -18.86 16.53
N ALA A 420 0.16 -18.91 15.19
CA ALA A 420 -0.81 -18.08 14.46
C ALA A 420 -2.26 -18.39 14.88
N ASP A 421 -2.61 -19.66 15.06
CA ASP A 421 -3.96 -20.08 15.42
C ASP A 421 -4.29 -19.77 16.88
N GLU A 422 -3.32 -19.86 17.79
CA GLU A 422 -3.48 -19.44 19.19
C GLU A 422 -3.75 -17.94 19.30
N GLN A 423 -3.12 -17.10 18.48
CA GLN A 423 -3.39 -15.66 18.46
C GLN A 423 -4.72 -15.31 17.77
N GLN A 424 -5.10 -16.02 16.69
CA GLN A 424 -6.44 -15.90 16.08
C GLN A 424 -7.54 -16.28 17.07
N ARG A 425 -7.31 -17.35 17.83
CA ARG A 425 -8.18 -17.80 18.93
C ARG A 425 -8.42 -16.69 19.94
N LEU A 426 -7.37 -15.97 20.32
CA LEU A 426 -7.47 -14.89 21.29
C LEU A 426 -8.40 -13.80 20.77
N LEU A 427 -8.26 -13.37 19.51
CA LEU A 427 -9.17 -12.39 18.92
C LEU A 427 -10.62 -12.91 18.90
N ALA A 428 -10.84 -14.16 18.50
CA ALA A 428 -12.18 -14.74 18.49
C ALA A 428 -12.81 -14.77 19.89
N ASN A 429 -12.04 -15.17 20.91
CA ASN A 429 -12.50 -15.19 22.29
C ASN A 429 -12.78 -13.78 22.82
N MET A 430 -11.97 -12.78 22.44
CA MET A 430 -12.20 -11.37 22.77
C MET A 430 -13.53 -10.88 22.19
N ILE A 431 -13.77 -11.12 20.90
CA ILE A 431 -15.03 -10.74 20.23
C ILE A 431 -16.23 -11.39 20.93
N LEU A 432 -16.15 -12.70 21.20
CA LEU A 432 -17.22 -13.41 21.87
C LEU A 432 -17.48 -12.83 23.25
N GLN A 433 -16.43 -12.67 24.08
CA GLN A 433 -16.56 -12.16 25.44
C GLN A 433 -17.13 -10.75 25.48
N MET A 434 -16.65 -9.85 24.63
CA MET A 434 -17.15 -8.48 24.58
C MET A 434 -18.63 -8.45 24.16
N ASN A 435 -19.04 -9.29 23.21
CA ASN A 435 -20.41 -9.31 22.71
C ASN A 435 -21.41 -10.12 23.56
N GLN A 436 -20.97 -10.77 24.66
CA GLN A 436 -21.81 -11.69 25.46
C GLN A 436 -23.11 -11.05 25.97
N SER A 437 -23.08 -9.75 26.29
CA SER A 437 -24.23 -9.01 26.82
C SER A 437 -25.21 -8.50 25.76
N LYS A 438 -24.86 -8.65 24.47
CA LYS A 438 -25.63 -8.11 23.34
C LYS A 438 -26.34 -9.22 22.57
N LYS A 439 -25.63 -9.86 21.64
CA LYS A 439 -26.22 -10.86 20.73
C LYS A 439 -25.36 -12.12 20.70
N PRO A 440 -25.96 -13.32 20.63
CA PRO A 440 -25.19 -14.53 20.36
C PRO A 440 -24.45 -14.43 19.03
N LEU A 441 -23.16 -14.72 19.04
CA LEU A 441 -22.31 -14.78 17.85
C LEU A 441 -21.95 -16.24 17.55
N PRO A 442 -22.72 -16.93 16.69
CA PRO A 442 -22.46 -18.33 16.37
C PRO A 442 -21.14 -18.47 15.59
N ARG A 443 -20.40 -19.53 15.92
CA ARG A 443 -19.19 -19.95 15.19
C ARG A 443 -19.52 -21.15 14.31
N PHE A 444 -19.40 -20.99 12.99
CA PHE A 444 -19.63 -22.07 12.03
C PHE A 444 -18.30 -22.63 11.52
N TRP A 445 -18.27 -23.94 11.22
CA TRP A 445 -17.05 -24.60 10.68
C TRP A 445 -15.82 -24.46 11.60
N TYR A 446 -16.08 -24.37 12.90
CA TYR A 446 -15.05 -24.28 13.91
C TYR A 446 -14.55 -25.68 14.32
N PHE A 447 -13.23 -25.91 14.22
CA PHE A 447 -12.58 -27.14 14.65
C PHE A 447 -12.13 -27.07 16.12
N PRO A 448 -12.74 -27.82 17.07
CA PRO A 448 -12.30 -27.83 18.46
C PRO A 448 -11.07 -28.73 18.69
N GLY A 449 -10.26 -28.39 19.70
CA GLY A 449 -9.16 -29.24 20.19
C GLY A 449 -8.02 -29.45 19.19
N THR A 450 -7.49 -30.68 19.12
CA THR A 450 -6.35 -31.06 18.25
C THR A 450 -6.74 -31.45 16.83
N ARG A 451 -8.04 -31.51 16.49
CA ARG A 451 -8.55 -31.79 15.13
C ARG A 451 -8.40 -30.59 14.17
N ARG A 452 -7.48 -29.69 14.50
CA ARG A 452 -7.16 -28.42 13.83
C ARG A 452 -5.93 -28.53 12.92
N ARG A 453 -5.38 -29.75 12.73
CA ARG A 453 -4.13 -30.01 11.99
C ARG A 453 -4.41 -30.47 10.57
#